data_AF-A0A841RDY4-F1
#
_entry.id   AF-A0A841RDY4-F1
#
_cell.length_a   1.000
_cell.length_b   1.000
_cell.length_c   1.000
_cell.angle_alpha   90.00
_cell.angle_beta   90.00
_cell.angle_gamma   90.00
#
_symmetry.space_group_name_H-M   'P 1'
#
loop_
_entity.id
_entity.type
_entity.pdbx_description
1 polymer ?
#
loop_
_entity_poly.entity_id
_entity_poly.type
_entity_poly.pdbx_seq_one_letter_code
_entity_poly.pdbx_strand_id
1 'polypeptide(L)'
;MKKNFYLINLAGFSLLSFAMEIEGEEWKIGGELSPGAFALTEEMDGELVFYVNNFRVNTDESIWSYTDDSWDLKVFLDGNIGGFDTNRFDLQGYIAQLISDPDLDALRPSVLDLDIPGSGDFEPRISVGRGSYSIEREENRIRIFMMHNGGVEIVMEKRGE
;
A
#
# COMPACT_ATOMS: atom_id res chain seq x y z
N MET A 1 17.32 -22.83 3.77
CA MET A 1 15.87 -22.62 3.56
C MET A 1 15.65 -22.00 2.20
N LYS A 2 14.65 -22.46 1.45
CA LYS A 2 14.20 -21.79 0.22
C LYS A 2 13.20 -20.72 0.64
N LYS A 3 13.40 -19.47 0.20
CA LYS A 3 12.42 -18.39 0.35
C LYS A 3 11.68 -18.26 -0.97
N ASN A 4 10.36 -18.41 -0.96
CA ASN A 4 9.51 -18.15 -2.12
C ASN A 4 8.98 -16.72 -1.99
N PHE A 5 9.40 -15.84 -2.89
CA PHE A 5 8.92 -14.46 -2.93
C PHE A 5 7.89 -14.32 -4.03
N TYR A 6 6.71 -13.80 -3.68
CA TYR A 6 5.68 -13.45 -4.64
C TYR A 6 5.54 -11.93 -4.66
N LEU A 7 6.16 -11.30 -5.67
CA LEU A 7 6.04 -9.87 -5.92
C LEU A 7 4.74 -9.60 -6.68
N ILE A 8 3.85 -8.81 -6.10
CA ILE A 8 2.60 -8.42 -6.74
C ILE A 8 2.64 -6.91 -6.98
N ASN A 9 3.00 -6.52 -8.21
CA ASN A 9 2.97 -5.14 -8.66
C ASN A 9 1.67 -4.91 -9.44
N LEU A 10 0.79 -4.04 -8.94
CA LEU A 10 -0.45 -3.73 -9.62
C LEU A 10 -0.67 -2.21 -9.66
N ALA A 11 -0.59 -1.62 -10.85
CA ALA A 11 -0.90 -0.21 -11.08
C ALA A 11 -2.41 -0.05 -11.39
N GLY A 12 -3.09 0.88 -10.70
CA GLY A 12 -4.54 1.10 -10.81
C GLY A 12 -5.35 0.18 -9.89
N PHE A 13 -6.64 0.48 -9.64
CA PHE A 13 -7.52 -0.38 -8.82
C PHE A 13 -7.36 -1.83 -9.28
N SER A 14 -6.78 -2.63 -8.42
CA SER A 14 -6.24 -3.90 -8.86
C SER A 14 -6.73 -5.02 -7.98
N LEU A 15 -7.32 -5.99 -8.66
CA LEU A 15 -7.76 -7.23 -8.07
C LEU A 15 -6.50 -8.08 -7.85
N LEU A 16 -6.21 -8.40 -6.60
CA LEU A 16 -5.27 -9.44 -6.23
C LEU A 16 -5.99 -10.79 -6.34
N SER A 17 -5.38 -11.77 -6.99
CA SER A 17 -5.90 -13.16 -6.99
C SER A 17 -4.79 -14.14 -7.41
N PHE A 18 -4.35 -14.97 -6.49
CA PHE A 18 -3.45 -16.11 -6.75
C PHE A 18 -3.72 -17.24 -5.76
N ALA A 19 -3.32 -18.46 -6.13
CA ALA A 19 -3.36 -19.60 -5.23
C ALA A 19 -1.92 -20.00 -4.86
N MET A 20 -1.73 -20.48 -3.64
CA MET A 20 -0.46 -21.06 -3.17
C MET A 20 -0.73 -22.32 -2.35
N GLU A 21 0.22 -23.24 -2.34
CA GLU A 21 0.14 -24.45 -1.54
C GLU A 21 1.00 -24.27 -0.27
N ILE A 22 0.37 -24.38 0.90
CA ILE A 22 1.03 -24.30 2.22
C ILE A 22 0.67 -25.59 2.96
N GLU A 23 1.68 -26.32 3.43
CA GLU A 23 1.51 -27.59 4.15
C GLU A 23 0.63 -28.65 3.44
N GLY A 24 0.50 -28.57 2.11
CA GLY A 24 -0.34 -29.49 1.31
C GLY A 24 -1.80 -29.03 1.15
N GLU A 25 -2.14 -27.83 1.61
CA GLU A 25 -3.44 -27.20 1.42
C GLU A 25 -3.35 -26.02 0.45
N GLU A 26 -4.38 -25.87 -0.41
CA GLU A 26 -4.48 -24.73 -1.33
C GLU A 26 -5.05 -23.51 -0.59
N TRP A 27 -4.29 -22.44 -0.59
CA TRP A 27 -4.66 -21.12 -0.08
C TRP A 27 -4.95 -20.20 -1.25
N LYS A 28 -6.13 -19.59 -1.26
CA LYS A 28 -6.49 -18.58 -2.26
C LYS A 28 -6.37 -17.20 -1.63
N ILE A 29 -5.47 -16.42 -2.20
CA ILE A 29 -5.14 -15.09 -1.71
C ILE A 29 -5.61 -14.09 -2.75
N GLY A 30 -6.49 -13.21 -2.32
CA GLY A 30 -7.00 -12.12 -3.12
C GLY A 30 -7.11 -10.83 -2.36
N GLY A 31 -7.75 -9.84 -2.97
CA GLY A 31 -7.89 -8.53 -2.36
C GLY A 31 -8.09 -7.40 -3.36
N GLU A 32 -8.19 -6.19 -2.82
CA GLU A 32 -8.32 -4.96 -3.57
C GLU A 32 -7.31 -3.95 -3.04
N LEU A 33 -6.54 -3.36 -3.94
CA LEU A 33 -5.55 -2.35 -3.59
C LEU A 33 -5.92 -1.00 -4.20
N SER A 34 -5.76 0.06 -3.40
CA SER A 34 -5.87 1.42 -3.92
C SER A 34 -4.80 1.72 -4.98
N PRO A 35 -5.07 2.62 -5.95
CA PRO A 35 -4.08 3.00 -6.97
C PRO A 35 -2.73 3.43 -6.36
N GLY A 36 -1.64 2.86 -6.88
CA GLY A 36 -0.27 3.13 -6.41
C GLY A 36 0.15 2.32 -5.19
N ALA A 37 -0.70 1.42 -4.69
CA ALA A 37 -0.33 0.46 -3.64
C ALA A 37 0.29 -0.81 -4.23
N PHE A 38 0.98 -1.56 -3.38
CA PHE A 38 1.47 -2.90 -3.68
C PHE A 38 1.28 -3.84 -2.49
N ALA A 39 1.31 -5.14 -2.76
CA ALA A 39 1.35 -6.18 -1.75
C ALA A 39 2.49 -7.18 -2.04
N LEU A 40 3.08 -7.71 -0.99
CA LEU A 40 4.06 -8.80 -1.03
C LEU A 40 3.60 -9.87 -0.07
N THR A 41 3.91 -11.12 -0.39
CA THR A 41 3.80 -12.21 0.58
C THR A 41 5.07 -13.05 0.59
N GLU A 42 5.45 -13.50 1.78
CA GLU A 42 6.57 -14.39 2.04
C GLU A 42 6.15 -15.44 3.08
N GLU A 43 6.57 -16.67 2.88
CA GLU A 43 6.50 -17.73 3.90
C GLU A 43 7.82 -17.73 4.69
N MET A 44 7.75 -17.57 6.01
CA MET A 44 8.90 -17.56 6.92
C MET A 44 8.61 -18.43 8.14
N ASP A 45 9.43 -19.46 8.35
CA ASP A 45 9.38 -20.31 9.56
C ASP A 45 7.98 -20.90 9.88
N GLY A 46 7.19 -21.20 8.84
CA GLY A 46 5.81 -21.72 8.97
C GLY A 46 4.74 -20.63 9.11
N GLU A 47 5.14 -19.37 9.19
CA GLU A 47 4.25 -18.22 9.17
C GLU A 47 4.10 -17.67 7.74
N LEU A 48 2.91 -17.16 7.44
CA LEU A 48 2.68 -16.41 6.20
C LEU A 48 2.64 -14.92 6.52
N VAL A 49 3.57 -14.17 5.94
CA VAL A 49 3.71 -12.73 6.14
C VAL A 49 3.23 -12.00 4.91
N PHE A 50 2.38 -10.99 5.10
CA PHE A 50 1.98 -10.05 4.07
C PHE A 50 2.48 -8.66 4.39
N TYR A 51 2.99 -7.99 3.36
CA TYR A 51 3.33 -6.58 3.41
C TYR A 51 2.48 -5.82 2.41
N VAL A 52 1.65 -4.91 2.88
CA VAL A 52 0.84 -4.04 2.04
C VAL A 52 1.31 -2.60 2.25
N ASN A 53 1.57 -1.87 1.17
CA ASN A 53 2.01 -0.49 1.28
C ASN A 53 1.34 0.36 0.22
N ASN A 54 0.77 1.48 0.66
CA ASN A 54 0.13 2.45 -0.22
C ASN A 54 0.63 3.88 0.07
N PHE A 55 1.86 4.04 0.56
CA PHE A 55 2.44 5.32 0.93
C PHE A 55 2.35 6.31 -0.25
N ARG A 56 1.67 7.43 -0.03
CA ARG A 56 1.71 8.60 -0.93
C ARG A 56 1.59 9.85 -0.09
N VAL A 57 2.52 10.77 -0.32
CA VAL A 57 2.41 12.15 0.19
C VAL A 57 1.37 12.86 -0.65
N ASN A 58 0.45 13.57 0.00
CA ASN A 58 -0.48 14.42 -0.72
C ASN A 58 0.26 15.63 -1.29
N THR A 59 0.30 15.72 -2.62
CA THR A 59 0.89 16.83 -3.36
C THR A 59 -0.16 17.64 -4.11
N ASP A 60 -1.43 17.22 -4.04
CA ASP A 60 -2.48 17.66 -4.95
C ASP A 60 -2.90 19.11 -4.65
N GLU A 61 -2.81 19.57 -3.40
CA GLU A 61 -3.08 20.96 -3.03
C GLU A 61 -1.86 21.89 -3.14
N SER A 62 -0.64 21.35 -3.11
CA SER A 62 0.56 22.16 -2.87
C SER A 62 1.33 22.51 -4.14
N ILE A 63 1.55 21.58 -5.08
CA ILE A 63 2.28 21.90 -6.33
C ILE A 63 1.34 22.35 -7.45
N TRP A 64 0.10 21.85 -7.44
CA TRP A 64 -0.90 22.17 -8.46
C TRP A 64 -1.67 23.45 -8.15
N SER A 65 -1.64 23.98 -6.92
CA SER A 65 -2.19 25.33 -6.64
C SER A 65 -1.42 26.45 -7.33
N TYR A 66 -0.23 26.17 -7.86
CA TYR A 66 0.52 27.12 -8.68
C TYR A 66 0.06 27.16 -10.15
N THR A 67 -0.83 26.25 -10.58
CA THR A 67 -1.31 26.19 -11.96
C THR A 67 -2.64 25.45 -12.14
N ASP A 68 -3.57 26.09 -12.87
CA ASP A 68 -4.83 25.46 -13.28
C ASP A 68 -4.70 24.63 -14.58
N ASP A 69 -3.52 24.63 -15.24
CA ASP A 69 -3.24 23.90 -16.48
C ASP A 69 -1.99 23.01 -16.37
N SER A 70 -2.12 21.78 -16.87
CA SER A 70 -1.02 20.83 -17.08
C SER A 70 0.12 21.36 -17.96
N TRP A 71 -0.17 22.26 -18.91
CA TRP A 71 0.85 22.87 -19.77
C TRP A 71 1.73 23.87 -19.03
N ASP A 72 1.14 24.64 -18.14
CA ASP A 72 1.85 25.62 -17.32
C ASP A 72 2.80 24.93 -16.33
N LEU A 73 2.47 23.74 -15.81
CA LEU A 73 3.39 22.94 -14.98
C LEU A 73 4.61 22.45 -15.77
N LYS A 74 4.42 22.02 -17.02
CA LYS A 74 5.53 21.56 -17.89
C LYS A 74 6.49 22.72 -18.19
N VAL A 75 5.94 23.88 -18.55
CA VAL A 75 6.70 25.11 -18.80
C VAL A 75 7.46 25.58 -17.55
N PHE A 76 6.86 25.41 -16.38
CA PHE A 76 7.43 25.76 -15.07
C PHE A 76 8.56 24.83 -14.62
N LEU A 77 8.45 23.52 -14.84
CA LEU A 77 9.48 22.53 -14.47
C LEU A 77 10.64 22.44 -15.49
N ASP A 78 10.39 22.72 -16.77
CA ASP A 78 11.41 22.68 -17.83
C ASP A 78 12.40 23.87 -17.76
N GLY A 79 12.17 24.85 -16.86
CA GLY A 79 13.10 25.93 -16.53
C GLY A 79 13.45 26.87 -17.70
N ASN A 80 12.71 26.81 -18.81
CA ASN A 80 13.19 27.35 -20.07
C ASN A 80 12.08 27.97 -20.92
N ILE A 81 11.47 29.07 -20.46
CA ILE A 81 10.91 30.08 -21.36
C ILE A 81 11.24 31.47 -20.81
N GLY A 82 11.99 32.25 -21.58
CA GLY A 82 12.19 33.67 -21.30
C GLY A 82 10.85 34.39 -21.17
N GLY A 83 10.52 34.82 -19.96
CA GLY A 83 9.31 35.60 -19.67
C GLY A 83 8.54 35.15 -18.43
N PHE A 84 8.72 33.90 -17.97
CA PHE A 84 8.28 33.50 -16.64
C PHE A 84 9.40 33.73 -15.64
N ASP A 85 9.10 34.43 -14.55
CA ASP A 85 10.03 34.63 -13.45
C ASP A 85 10.24 33.28 -12.76
N THR A 86 11.28 32.55 -13.19
CA THR A 86 11.73 31.25 -12.63
C THR A 86 12.06 31.34 -11.13
N ASN A 87 11.99 32.53 -10.53
CA ASN A 87 12.14 32.82 -9.12
C ASN A 87 10.85 32.60 -8.27
N ARG A 88 9.72 32.18 -8.86
CA ARG A 88 8.44 32.08 -8.12
C ARG A 88 8.21 30.79 -7.35
N PHE A 89 8.97 29.73 -7.58
CA PHE A 89 8.83 28.48 -6.83
C PHE A 89 10.18 27.91 -6.43
N ASP A 90 10.42 27.96 -5.14
CA ASP A 90 11.58 27.33 -4.54
C ASP A 90 11.33 25.82 -4.42
N LEU A 91 11.67 25.06 -5.48
CA LEU A 91 11.56 23.60 -5.47
C LEU A 91 12.37 22.97 -4.33
N GLN A 92 13.51 23.56 -3.95
CA GLN A 92 14.33 23.07 -2.86
C GLN A 92 13.62 23.28 -1.51
N GLY A 93 13.07 24.48 -1.29
CA GLY A 93 12.24 24.79 -0.12
C GLY A 93 10.98 23.93 -0.03
N TYR A 94 10.33 23.66 -1.17
CA TYR A 94 9.19 22.75 -1.25
C TYR A 94 9.57 21.30 -0.90
N ILE A 95 10.67 20.77 -1.46
CA ILE A 95 11.17 19.44 -1.09
C ILE A 95 11.54 19.40 0.41
N ALA A 96 12.17 20.44 0.93
CA ALA A 96 12.49 20.54 2.35
C ALA A 96 11.23 20.51 3.23
N GLN A 97 10.16 21.20 2.81
CA GLN A 97 8.84 21.15 3.47
C GLN A 97 8.24 19.74 3.41
N LEU A 98 8.24 19.09 2.25
CA LEU A 98 7.74 17.71 2.10
C LEU A 98 8.50 16.72 2.99
N ILE A 99 9.79 16.94 3.23
CA ILE A 99 10.59 16.10 4.13
C ILE A 99 10.28 16.40 5.59
N SER A 100 10.11 17.67 5.97
CA SER A 100 9.92 18.06 7.36
C SER A 100 8.49 17.87 7.88
N ASP A 101 7.49 18.06 7.02
CA ASP A 101 6.07 18.06 7.38
C ASP A 101 5.23 17.53 6.20
N PRO A 102 5.37 16.24 5.85
CA PRO A 102 4.59 15.65 4.77
C PRO A 102 3.10 15.56 5.17
N ASP A 103 2.21 15.99 4.27
CA ASP A 103 0.79 15.66 4.40
C ASP A 103 0.60 14.16 4.08
N LEU A 104 0.37 13.40 5.14
CA LEU A 104 0.16 11.96 5.11
C LEU A 104 -1.27 11.58 5.53
N ASP A 105 -2.20 12.53 5.62
CA ASP A 105 -3.54 12.31 6.19
C ASP A 105 -4.51 11.65 5.19
N ALA A 106 -4.14 11.59 3.92
CA ALA A 106 -4.89 10.90 2.87
C ALA A 106 -4.82 9.36 3.01
N LEU A 107 -5.55 8.81 3.99
CA LEU A 107 -5.74 7.36 4.16
C LEU A 107 -6.57 6.79 3.01
N ARG A 108 -6.19 5.61 2.53
CA ARG A 108 -6.87 4.92 1.44
C ARG A 108 -7.13 3.44 1.75
N PRO A 109 -8.18 2.85 1.17
CA PRO A 109 -8.55 1.47 1.44
C PRO A 109 -7.61 0.47 0.76
N SER A 110 -7.32 -0.61 1.47
CA SER A 110 -6.83 -1.87 0.92
C SER A 110 -7.59 -3.01 1.58
N VAL A 111 -7.86 -4.07 0.84
CA VAL A 111 -8.50 -5.29 1.35
C VAL A 111 -7.60 -6.46 1.03
N LEU A 112 -7.27 -7.26 2.04
CA LEU A 112 -6.68 -8.59 1.85
C LEU A 112 -7.78 -9.63 2.12
N ASP A 113 -7.92 -10.58 1.21
CA ASP A 113 -9.01 -11.55 1.17
C ASP A 113 -8.43 -12.96 1.07
N LEU A 114 -8.44 -13.68 2.18
CA LEU A 114 -7.81 -14.98 2.33
C LEU A 114 -8.90 -16.05 2.40
N ASP A 115 -9.04 -16.86 1.36
CA ASP A 115 -9.87 -18.07 1.35
C ASP A 115 -8.94 -19.25 1.65
N ILE A 116 -8.94 -19.64 2.93
CA ILE A 116 -8.01 -20.59 3.53
C ILE A 116 -8.82 -21.64 4.30
N PRO A 117 -8.60 -22.94 4.05
CA PRO A 117 -9.23 -23.99 4.84
C PRO A 117 -8.89 -23.83 6.33
N GLY A 118 -9.88 -23.99 7.21
CA GLY A 118 -9.63 -23.90 8.65
C GLY A 118 -9.18 -22.51 9.12
N SER A 119 -9.63 -21.44 8.46
CA SER A 119 -9.23 -20.06 8.76
C SER A 119 -9.42 -19.66 10.24
N GLY A 120 -10.36 -20.29 10.94
CA GLY A 120 -10.59 -20.09 12.38
C GLY A 120 -9.40 -20.46 13.27
N ASP A 121 -8.47 -21.26 12.73
CA ASP A 121 -7.23 -21.68 13.39
C ASP A 121 -6.10 -20.66 13.24
N PHE A 122 -6.29 -19.61 12.44
CA PHE A 122 -5.28 -18.57 12.24
C PHE A 122 -5.66 -17.25 12.92
N GLU A 123 -4.69 -16.60 13.55
CA GLU A 123 -4.81 -15.25 14.09
C GLU A 123 -3.87 -14.29 13.36
N PRO A 124 -4.39 -13.29 12.63
CA PRO A 124 -3.55 -12.27 12.02
C PRO A 124 -3.01 -11.30 13.08
N ARG A 125 -1.70 -11.26 13.26
CA ARG A 125 -1.01 -10.19 13.98
C ARG A 125 -0.69 -9.06 13.01
N ILE A 126 -1.32 -7.90 13.20
CA ILE A 126 -1.25 -6.78 12.26
C ILE A 126 -0.51 -5.60 12.87
N SER A 127 0.48 -5.09 12.15
CA SER A 127 1.19 -3.85 12.45
C SER A 127 0.86 -2.81 11.38
N VAL A 128 0.14 -1.75 11.76
CA VAL A 128 -0.19 -0.62 10.87
C VAL A 128 0.59 0.60 11.35
N GLY A 129 1.49 1.13 10.51
CA GLY A 129 2.25 2.33 10.86
C GLY A 129 1.35 3.57 11.02
N ARG A 130 0.43 3.77 10.07
CA ARG A 130 -0.54 4.88 10.07
C ARG A 130 -1.85 4.42 9.43
N GLY A 131 -2.93 4.48 10.20
CA GLY A 131 -4.26 4.07 9.74
C GLY A 131 -5.03 3.26 10.76
N SER A 132 -6.01 2.51 10.27
CA SER A 132 -6.81 1.56 11.04
C SER A 132 -7.06 0.29 10.22
N TYR A 133 -7.49 -0.77 10.91
CA TYR A 133 -7.89 -2.00 10.27
C TYR A 133 -9.09 -2.63 10.98
N SER A 134 -9.80 -3.50 10.26
CA SER A 134 -10.81 -4.41 10.81
C SER A 134 -10.68 -5.78 10.15
N ILE A 135 -11.09 -6.82 10.88
CA ILE A 135 -11.00 -8.21 10.43
C ILE A 135 -12.40 -8.82 10.46
N GLU A 136 -12.84 -9.34 9.32
CA GLU A 136 -14.04 -10.16 9.19
C GLU A 136 -13.61 -11.63 9.02
N ARG A 137 -14.32 -12.54 9.70
CA ARG A 137 -14.01 -13.97 9.71
C ARG A 137 -15.24 -14.80 9.37
N GLU A 138 -15.03 -15.77 8.49
CA GLU A 138 -15.95 -16.86 8.16
C GLU A 138 -15.18 -18.18 8.25
N GLU A 139 -15.88 -19.32 8.26
CA GLU A 139 -15.29 -20.66 8.51
C GLU A 139 -14.03 -20.98 7.69
N ASN A 140 -13.95 -20.52 6.44
CA ASN A 140 -12.80 -20.72 5.55
C ASN A 140 -12.27 -19.41 4.97
N ARG A 141 -12.59 -18.26 5.59
CA ARG A 141 -12.22 -16.96 5.02
C ARG A 141 -11.83 -15.93 6.07
N ILE A 142 -10.79 -15.17 5.80
CA ILE A 142 -10.39 -13.99 6.56
C ILE A 142 -10.32 -12.80 5.61
N ARG A 143 -11.07 -11.74 5.90
CA ARG A 143 -10.98 -10.48 5.17
C ARG A 143 -10.43 -9.40 6.10
N ILE A 144 -9.34 -8.77 5.68
CA ILE A 144 -8.66 -7.72 6.42
C ILE A 144 -8.85 -6.42 5.65
N PHE A 145 -9.65 -5.52 6.22
CA PHE A 145 -9.89 -4.19 5.69
C PHE A 145 -8.91 -3.24 6.34
N MET A 146 -8.20 -2.45 5.54
CA MET A 146 -7.19 -1.53 6.00
C MET A 146 -7.47 -0.14 5.43
N MET A 147 -7.55 0.86 6.29
CA MET A 147 -7.54 2.27 5.90
C MET A 147 -6.20 2.84 6.31
N HIS A 148 -5.25 2.94 5.37
CA HIS A 148 -3.85 3.25 5.68
C HIS A 148 -3.22 4.24 4.69
N ASN A 149 -2.13 4.89 5.11
CA ASN A 149 -1.20 5.63 4.24
C ASN A 149 0.23 5.29 4.68
N GLY A 150 0.79 4.24 4.09
CA GLY A 150 2.06 3.67 4.54
C GLY A 150 2.05 2.15 4.54
N GLY A 151 3.05 1.56 5.20
CA GLY A 151 3.19 0.12 5.34
C GLY A 151 2.26 -0.49 6.38
N VAL A 152 1.76 -1.69 6.04
CA VAL A 152 1.04 -2.61 6.91
C VAL A 152 1.71 -3.97 6.78
N GLU A 153 2.06 -4.56 7.91
CA GLU A 153 2.58 -5.93 8.01
C GLU A 153 1.51 -6.80 8.68
N ILE A 154 1.26 -7.97 8.11
CA ILE A 154 0.28 -8.95 8.61
C ILE A 154 1.01 -10.27 8.71
N VAL A 155 1.14 -10.81 9.91
CA VAL A 155 1.68 -12.15 10.15
C VAL A 155 0.51 -13.07 10.48
N MET A 156 0.35 -14.14 9.71
CA MET A 156 -0.64 -15.18 9.99
C MET A 156 -0.03 -16.21 10.92
N GLU A 157 -0.44 -16.19 12.19
CA GLU A 157 0.01 -17.14 13.20
C GLU A 157 -1.06 -18.24 13.39
N LYS A 158 -0.63 -19.50 13.50
CA LYS A 158 -1.54 -20.61 13.84
C LYS A 158 -1.82 -20.57 15.35
N ARG A 159 -3.08 -20.67 15.75
CA ARG A 159 -3.50 -20.62 17.15
C ARG A 159 -3.07 -21.90 17.87
N GLY A 160 -2.21 -21.77 18.87
CA GLY A 160 -1.95 -22.83 19.85
C GLY A 160 -0.67 -23.65 19.67
N GLU A 161 0.32 -23.14 18.94
CA GLU A 161 1.70 -23.64 18.92
C GLU A 161 2.67 -22.70 19.66
#